data_AF-A0A9Q5JF79-F1
#
_entry.id   AF-A0A9Q5JF79-F1
#
_cell.length_a   1.000
_cell.length_b   1.000
_cell.length_c   1.000
_cell.angle_alpha   90.00
_cell.angle_beta   90.00
_cell.angle_gamma   90.00
#
_symmetry.space_group_name_H-M   'P 1'
#
loop_
_entity.id
_entity.type
_entity.pdbx_description
1 polymer ?
#
loop_
_entity_poly.entity_id
_entity_poly.type
_entity_poly.pdbx_seq_one_letter_code
_entity_poly.pdbx_strand_id
1 'polypeptide(L)'
;MQEKEIYFKKAKFWNMVCLILKILSEIATVIVLIPMFTLKKEMFESLGSEGIEQYNQLTSISSKVSTILSLIVGIVLIVFYIIANKKLKNMEEVSKFPYYISMGFFVISTIYGQFTAQTSDFGLMSIVGLIIGIFCAFLPPIMVLRNLFKLDSED
;
A
#
# COMPACT_ATOMS: atom_id res chain seq x y z
N MET A 1 4.87 7.17 33.50
CA MET A 1 6.04 6.43 32.96
C MET A 1 5.65 5.06 32.39
N GLN A 2 4.92 4.21 33.13
CA GLN A 2 4.41 2.92 32.59
C GLN A 2 3.42 3.07 31.42
N GLU A 3 2.56 4.10 31.44
CA GLU A 3 1.57 4.30 30.36
C GLU A 3 2.23 4.70 29.02
N LYS A 4 3.18 5.64 29.06
CA LYS A 4 4.00 6.04 27.90
C LYS A 4 4.72 4.84 27.27
N GLU A 5 5.31 3.96 28.08
CA GLU A 5 5.96 2.75 27.59
C GLU A 5 4.98 1.80 26.87
N ILE A 6 3.74 1.68 27.36
CA ILE A 6 2.69 0.90 26.71
C ILE A 6 2.35 1.49 25.33
N TYR A 7 2.23 2.81 25.21
CA TYR A 7 1.93 3.45 23.93
C TYR A 7 3.09 3.32 22.93
N PHE A 8 4.35 3.41 23.37
CA PHE A 8 5.51 3.10 22.52
C PHE A 8 5.48 1.66 22.00
N LYS A 9 5.21 0.67 22.88
CA LYS A 9 5.12 -0.74 22.48
C LYS A 9 3.98 -0.98 21.49
N LYS A 10 2.81 -0.38 21.72
CA LYS A 10 1.65 -0.47 20.82
C LYS A 10 1.92 0.19 19.48
N ALA A 11 2.47 1.41 19.46
CA ALA A 11 2.86 2.10 18.23
C ALA A 11 3.87 1.26 17.43
N LYS A 12 4.85 0.66 18.11
CA LYS A 12 5.85 -0.21 17.48
C LYS A 12 5.22 -1.43 16.84
N PHE A 13 4.32 -2.11 17.55
CA PHE A 13 3.59 -3.26 17.02
C PHE A 13 2.84 -2.91 15.73
N TRP A 14 2.04 -1.84 15.76
CA TRP A 14 1.27 -1.41 14.59
C TRP A 14 2.15 -0.91 13.44
N ASN A 15 3.29 -0.26 13.73
CA ASN A 15 4.27 0.13 12.72
C ASN A 15 4.91 -1.11 12.07
N MET A 16 5.17 -2.17 12.85
CA MET A 16 5.66 -3.43 12.32
C MET A 16 4.62 -4.12 11.42
N VAL A 17 3.33 -4.05 11.75
CA VAL A 17 2.25 -4.49 10.86
C VAL A 17 2.26 -3.68 9.56
N CYS A 18 2.39 -2.35 9.63
CA CYS A 18 2.51 -1.49 8.42
C CYS A 18 3.69 -1.92 7.55
N LEU A 19 4.85 -2.17 8.16
CA LEU A 19 6.05 -2.62 7.47
C LEU A 19 5.85 -3.94 6.75
N ILE A 20 5.30 -4.96 7.42
CA ILE A 20 5.08 -6.29 6.84
C ILE A 20 4.10 -6.22 5.68
N LEU A 21 2.95 -5.56 5.87
CA LEU A 21 1.96 -5.39 4.81
C LEU A 21 2.54 -4.65 3.61
N LYS A 22 3.38 -3.64 3.85
CA LYS A 22 4.01 -2.90 2.77
C LYS A 22 5.02 -3.74 2.00
N ILE A 23 5.86 -4.52 2.68
CA ILE A 23 6.79 -5.46 2.03
C ILE A 23 6.03 -6.47 1.16
N LEU A 24 4.95 -7.07 1.69
CA LEU A 24 4.11 -8.01 0.93
C LEU A 24 3.49 -7.35 -0.30
N SER A 25 2.99 -6.12 -0.14
CA SER A 25 2.47 -5.32 -1.25
C SER A 25 3.54 -5.07 -2.32
N GLU A 26 4.77 -4.71 -1.94
CA GLU A 26 5.83 -4.46 -2.93
C GLU A 26 6.31 -5.72 -3.63
N ILE A 27 6.34 -6.87 -2.95
CA ILE A 27 6.62 -8.16 -3.59
C ILE A 27 5.56 -8.43 -4.67
N ALA A 28 4.28 -8.23 -4.37
CA ALA A 28 3.20 -8.37 -5.34
C ALA A 28 3.35 -7.39 -6.51
N THR A 29 3.69 -6.12 -6.23
CA THR A 29 3.96 -5.11 -7.27
C THR A 29 5.07 -5.56 -8.22
N VAL A 30 6.18 -6.09 -7.69
CA VAL A 30 7.31 -6.58 -8.51
C VAL A 30 6.88 -7.78 -9.36
N ILE A 31 6.13 -8.72 -8.79
CA ILE A 31 5.62 -9.88 -9.53
C ILE A 31 4.74 -9.45 -10.70
N VAL A 32 3.89 -8.43 -10.52
CA VAL A 32 3.04 -7.88 -11.59
C VAL A 32 3.83 -7.03 -12.59
N LEU A 33 4.90 -6.37 -12.16
CA LEU A 33 5.73 -5.53 -13.03
C LEU A 33 6.48 -6.35 -14.09
N ILE A 34 6.96 -7.54 -13.73
CA ILE A 34 7.69 -8.44 -14.66
C ILE A 34 6.91 -8.69 -15.96
N PRO A 35 5.65 -9.20 -15.93
CA PRO A 35 4.88 -9.45 -17.15
C PRO A 35 4.57 -8.17 -17.94
N MET A 36 4.47 -6.99 -17.31
CA MET A 36 4.24 -5.74 -18.05
C MET A 36 5.35 -5.43 -19.09
N PHE A 37 6.56 -5.98 -18.93
CA PHE A 37 7.66 -5.83 -19.86
C PHE A 37 7.94 -7.06 -20.73
N THR A 38 7.42 -8.24 -20.37
CA THR A 38 7.74 -9.51 -21.05
C THR A 38 6.54 -10.14 -21.75
N LEU A 39 5.31 -9.67 -21.51
CA LEU A 39 4.11 -10.21 -22.14
C LEU A 39 4.14 -9.97 -23.66
N LYS A 40 3.85 -11.05 -24.39
CA LYS A 40 3.65 -11.02 -25.84
C LYS A 40 2.15 -10.95 -26.13
N LYS A 41 1.78 -10.16 -27.14
CA LYS A 41 0.39 -10.02 -27.60
C LYS A 41 -0.25 -11.37 -27.93
N GLU A 42 0.54 -12.28 -28.51
CA GLU A 42 0.19 -13.67 -28.85
C GLU A 42 -0.46 -14.45 -27.68
N MET A 43 -0.08 -14.15 -26.43
CA MET A 43 -0.63 -14.83 -25.25
C MET A 43 -2.09 -14.44 -24.95
N PHE A 44 -2.58 -13.34 -25.53
CA PHE A 44 -3.91 -12.80 -25.34
C PHE A 44 -4.79 -12.89 -26.58
N GLU A 45 -4.23 -13.24 -27.73
CA GLU A 45 -4.97 -13.39 -28.98
C GLU A 45 -6.03 -14.51 -28.90
N SER A 46 -5.75 -15.57 -28.13
CA SER A 46 -6.69 -16.67 -27.88
C SER A 46 -7.93 -16.27 -27.07
N LEU A 47 -7.87 -15.13 -26.37
CA LEU A 47 -8.96 -14.56 -25.58
C LEU A 47 -9.79 -13.54 -26.38
N GLY A 48 -9.54 -13.41 -27.69
CA GLY A 48 -10.30 -12.51 -28.57
C GLY A 48 -10.09 -11.03 -28.26
N SER A 49 -11.08 -10.21 -28.59
CA SER A 49 -11.00 -8.74 -28.43
C SER A 49 -10.78 -8.31 -26.98
N GLU A 50 -11.40 -9.02 -26.02
CA GLU A 50 -11.26 -8.76 -24.59
C GLU A 50 -9.83 -9.04 -24.10
N GLY A 51 -9.21 -10.12 -24.58
CA GLY A 51 -7.79 -10.40 -24.33
C GLY A 51 -6.86 -9.31 -24.82
N ILE A 52 -7.09 -8.83 -26.05
CA ILE A 52 -6.29 -7.75 -26.64
C ILE A 52 -6.44 -6.44 -25.86
N GLU A 53 -7.64 -6.16 -25.36
CA GLU A 53 -7.89 -5.00 -24.51
C GLU A 53 -7.15 -5.10 -23.18
N GLN A 54 -7.18 -6.26 -22.52
CA GLN A 54 -6.39 -6.51 -21.31
C GLN A 54 -4.89 -6.37 -21.56
N TYR A 55 -4.39 -6.90 -22.68
CA TYR A 55 -2.99 -6.74 -23.09
C TYR A 55 -2.61 -5.26 -23.23
N ASN A 56 -3.43 -4.48 -23.93
CA ASN A 56 -3.18 -3.05 -24.14
C ASN A 56 -3.21 -2.27 -22.82
N GLN A 57 -4.11 -2.60 -21.90
CA GLN A 57 -4.17 -1.98 -20.58
C GLN A 57 -2.93 -2.30 -19.74
N LEU A 58 -2.53 -3.57 -19.66
CA LEU A 58 -1.39 -4.03 -18.88
C LEU A 58 -0.05 -3.50 -19.41
N THR A 59 0.08 -3.36 -20.73
CA THR A 59 1.32 -2.93 -21.38
C THR A 59 1.40 -1.44 -21.69
N SER A 60 0.31 -0.69 -21.44
CA SER A 60 0.25 0.75 -21.65
C SER A 60 1.33 1.50 -20.86
N ILE A 61 1.77 2.63 -21.42
CA ILE A 61 2.77 3.50 -20.80
C ILE A 61 2.25 4.02 -19.45
N SER A 62 0.98 4.40 -19.36
CA SER A 62 0.35 4.87 -18.11
C SER A 62 0.39 3.81 -17.02
N SER A 63 0.03 2.56 -17.32
CA SER A 63 0.10 1.46 -16.35
C SER A 63 1.52 1.24 -15.87
N LYS A 64 2.51 1.14 -16.77
CA LYS A 64 3.92 0.98 -16.42
C LYS A 64 4.43 2.11 -15.52
N VAL A 65 4.15 3.36 -15.87
CA VAL A 65 4.56 4.53 -15.09
C VAL A 65 3.92 4.52 -13.71
N SER A 66 2.61 4.24 -13.61
CA SER A 66 1.91 4.16 -12.33
C SER A 66 2.46 3.06 -11.41
N THR A 67 2.77 1.88 -11.96
CA THR A 67 3.33 0.76 -11.18
C THR A 67 4.74 1.09 -10.68
N ILE A 68 5.60 1.70 -11.52
CA ILE A 68 6.94 2.13 -11.11
C ILE A 68 6.87 3.20 -10.02
N LEU A 69 6.01 4.21 -10.17
CA LEU A 69 5.82 5.24 -9.15
C LEU A 69 5.33 4.65 -7.83
N SER A 70 4.40 3.70 -7.90
CA SER A 70 3.89 2.98 -6.73
C SER A 70 5.00 2.22 -6.01
N LEU A 71 5.87 1.56 -6.75
CA LEU A 71 7.04 0.86 -6.21
C LEU A 71 8.02 1.82 -5.52
N ILE A 72 8.31 2.97 -6.13
CA ILE A 72 9.21 3.98 -5.54
C ILE A 72 8.64 4.51 -4.23
N VAL A 73 7.37 4.95 -4.23
CA VAL A 73 6.70 5.41 -3.01
C VAL A 73 6.70 4.31 -1.95
N GLY A 74 6.51 3.07 -2.38
CA GLY A 74 6.48 1.94 -1.48
C GLY A 74 7.81 1.65 -0.79
N ILE A 75 8.91 1.67 -1.53
CA ILE A 75 10.26 1.54 -0.99
C ILE A 75 10.56 2.67 0.00
N VAL A 76 10.19 3.92 -0.33
CA VAL A 76 10.35 5.07 0.57
C VAL A 76 9.61 4.86 1.89
N LEU A 77 8.36 4.38 1.84
CA LEU A 77 7.58 4.08 3.05
C LEU A 77 8.20 2.95 3.88
N ILE A 78 8.72 1.90 3.25
CA ILE A 78 9.43 0.82 3.94
C ILE A 78 10.62 1.37 4.73
N VAL A 79 11.43 2.24 4.11
CA VAL A 79 12.57 2.88 4.78
C VAL A 79 12.09 3.69 5.99
N PHE A 80 11.03 4.50 5.83
CA PHE A 80 10.46 5.26 6.94
C PHE A 80 9.95 4.37 8.07
N TYR A 81 9.28 3.25 7.78
CA TYR A 81 8.80 2.33 8.80
C TYR A 81 9.93 1.61 9.54
N ILE A 82 11.04 1.30 8.86
CA ILE A 82 12.25 0.76 9.51
C ILE A 82 12.85 1.80 10.46
N ILE A 83 12.97 3.06 10.03
CA ILE A 83 13.47 4.16 10.86
C ILE A 83 12.55 4.36 12.07
N ALA A 84 11.23 4.43 11.86
CA ALA A 84 10.23 4.53 12.92
C ALA A 84 10.34 3.36 13.92
N ASN A 85 10.56 2.14 13.43
CA ASN A 85 10.70 0.97 14.30
C ASN A 85 11.92 1.06 15.22
N LYS A 86 13.05 1.59 14.71
CA LYS A 86 14.26 1.84 15.52
C LYS A 86 14.00 2.90 16.58
N LYS A 87 13.39 4.03 16.20
CA LYS A 87 13.04 5.12 17.12
C LYS A 87 12.06 4.69 18.21
N LEU A 88 10.98 4.00 17.85
CA LEU A 88 10.00 3.46 18.81
C LEU A 88 10.59 2.45 19.78
N LYS A 89 11.62 1.68 19.37
CA LYS A 89 12.36 0.79 20.26
C LYS A 89 13.17 1.57 21.31
N ASN A 90 13.70 2.73 20.93
CA ASN A 90 14.48 3.60 21.81
C ASN A 90 13.62 4.63 22.56
N MET A 91 12.29 4.56 22.45
CA MET A 91 11.35 5.55 23.00
C MET A 91 11.58 6.98 22.50
N GLU A 92 12.02 7.11 21.25
CA GLU A 92 12.24 8.38 20.57
C GLU A 92 11.02 8.81 19.75
N GLU A 93 10.88 10.12 19.52
CA GLU A 93 9.79 10.69 18.74
C GLU A 93 9.81 10.23 17.27
N VAL A 94 8.64 9.87 16.75
CA VAL A 94 8.47 9.38 15.38
C VAL A 94 7.58 10.33 14.59
N SER A 95 8.04 10.65 13.37
CA SER A 95 7.25 11.45 12.44
C SER A 95 5.97 10.71 12.06
N LYS A 96 4.86 11.44 12.11
CA LYS A 96 3.52 10.99 11.72
C LYS A 96 3.33 10.99 10.19
N PHE A 97 4.19 11.70 9.47
CA PHE A 97 4.10 11.93 8.03
C PHE A 97 4.03 10.65 7.18
N PRO A 98 4.85 9.60 7.43
CA PRO A 98 4.81 8.38 6.61
C PRO A 98 3.43 7.69 6.62
N TYR A 99 2.72 7.73 7.75
CA TYR A 99 1.40 7.11 7.91
C TYR A 99 0.31 7.90 7.17
N TYR A 100 0.41 9.23 7.12
CA TYR A 100 -0.50 10.04 6.29
C TYR A 100 -0.25 9.83 4.81
N ILE A 101 1.01 9.77 4.39
CA ILE A 101 1.39 9.49 3.01
C ILE A 101 0.88 8.11 2.58
N SER A 102 1.02 7.08 3.42
CA SER A 102 0.53 5.74 3.05
C SER A 102 -0.99 5.70 2.84
N MET A 103 -1.76 6.37 3.70
CA MET A 103 -3.22 6.45 3.55
C MET A 103 -3.61 7.28 2.32
N GLY A 104 -3.01 8.46 2.13
CA GLY A 104 -3.29 9.31 0.98
C GLY A 104 -2.92 8.64 -0.34
N PHE A 105 -1.78 7.95 -0.39
CA PHE A 105 -1.34 7.20 -1.56
C PHE A 105 -2.28 6.03 -1.88
N PHE A 106 -2.79 5.33 -0.86
CA PHE A 106 -3.80 4.29 -1.08
C PHE A 106 -5.07 4.87 -1.73
N VAL A 107 -5.60 5.98 -1.21
CA VAL A 107 -6.79 6.65 -1.79
C VAL A 107 -6.56 7.02 -3.26
N ILE A 108 -5.42 7.66 -3.56
CA ILE A 108 -5.07 8.05 -4.92
C ILE A 108 -4.97 6.82 -5.83
N SER A 109 -4.32 5.76 -5.37
CA SER A 109 -4.15 4.51 -6.12
C SER A 109 -5.48 3.82 -6.39
N THR A 110 -6.39 3.79 -5.41
CA THR A 110 -7.73 3.23 -5.58
C THR A 110 -8.55 4.03 -6.58
N ILE A 111 -8.56 5.36 -6.48
CA ILE A 111 -9.27 6.22 -7.43
C ILE A 111 -8.72 6.03 -8.84
N TYR A 112 -7.41 6.05 -9.01
CA TYR A 112 -6.77 5.80 -10.30
C TYR A 112 -7.17 4.44 -10.88
N GLY A 113 -7.11 3.38 -10.06
CA GLY A 113 -7.52 2.04 -10.46
C GLY A 113 -8.96 1.97 -10.98
N GLN A 114 -9.89 2.71 -10.36
CA GLN A 114 -11.28 2.81 -10.83
C GLN A 114 -11.42 3.56 -12.15
N PHE A 115 -10.62 4.60 -12.39
CA PHE A 115 -10.63 5.31 -13.67
C PHE A 115 -10.02 4.49 -14.82
N THR A 116 -9.07 3.61 -14.52
CA THR A 116 -8.41 2.76 -15.53
C THR A 116 -9.10 1.43 -15.77
N ALA A 117 -9.86 0.93 -14.80
CA ALA A 117 -10.63 -0.29 -14.95
C ALA A 117 -11.84 -0.01 -15.85
N GLN A 118 -11.89 -0.64 -17.02
CA GLN A 118 -13.12 -0.69 -17.79
C GLN A 118 -14.11 -1.56 -17.01
N THR A 119 -15.17 -0.93 -16.53
CA THR A 119 -16.12 -1.51 -15.59
C THR A 119 -16.91 -2.65 -16.23
N SER A 120 -16.51 -3.88 -15.96
CA SER A 120 -17.36 -5.07 -16.06
C SER A 120 -17.57 -5.64 -14.65
N ASP A 121 -18.80 -5.45 -14.15
CA ASP A 121 -19.39 -5.96 -12.91
C ASP A 121 -18.65 -5.76 -11.57
N PHE A 122 -19.24 -4.92 -10.72
CA PHE A 122 -19.00 -4.90 -9.27
C PHE A 122 -19.64 -6.14 -8.62
N GLY A 123 -19.05 -7.31 -8.86
CA GLY A 123 -19.42 -8.55 -8.19
C GLY A 123 -19.10 -8.52 -6.69
N LEU A 124 -19.76 -9.41 -5.93
CA LEU A 124 -19.58 -9.53 -4.48
C LEU A 124 -18.09 -9.73 -4.07
N MET A 125 -17.30 -10.44 -4.88
CA MET A 125 -15.86 -10.61 -4.64
C MET A 125 -15.06 -9.31 -4.76
N SER A 126 -15.40 -8.43 -5.71
CA SER A 126 -14.74 -7.13 -5.88
C SER A 126 -15.02 -6.22 -4.68
N ILE A 127 -16.25 -6.25 -4.15
CA ILE A 127 -16.63 -5.51 -2.94
C ILE A 127 -15.88 -6.01 -1.71
N VAL A 128 -15.84 -7.34 -1.51
CA VAL A 128 -15.11 -7.93 -0.38
C VAL A 128 -13.61 -7.61 -0.46
N GLY A 129 -13.02 -7.70 -1.66
CA GLY A 129 -11.62 -7.33 -1.89
C GLY A 129 -11.34 -5.86 -1.56
N LEU A 130 -12.22 -4.94 -1.97
CA LEU A 130 -12.12 -3.52 -1.65
C LEU A 130 -12.18 -3.27 -0.13
N ILE A 131 -13.14 -3.90 0.55
CA ILE A 131 -13.31 -3.75 2.00
C ILE A 131 -12.05 -4.23 2.74
N ILE A 132 -11.56 -5.43 2.41
CA ILE A 132 -10.33 -5.98 3.00
C ILE A 132 -9.14 -5.04 2.71
N GLY A 133 -9.03 -4.54 1.48
CA GLY A 133 -7.99 -3.59 1.09
C GLY A 133 -8.01 -2.32 1.94
N ILE A 134 -9.19 -1.73 2.16
CA ILE A 134 -9.37 -0.55 3.02
C ILE A 134 -8.95 -0.86 4.46
N PHE A 135 -9.40 -1.99 5.01
CA PHE A 135 -9.02 -2.39 6.38
C PHE A 135 -7.50 -2.54 6.51
N CYS A 136 -6.85 -3.26 5.60
CA CYS A 136 -5.40 -3.46 5.62
C CYS A 136 -4.62 -2.15 5.41
N ALA A 137 -5.14 -1.22 4.61
CA ALA A 137 -4.46 0.03 4.30
C ALA A 137 -4.63 1.12 5.36
N PHE A 138 -5.78 1.19 6.05
CA PHE A 138 -6.09 2.27 6.99
C PHE A 138 -5.93 1.87 8.45
N LEU A 139 -6.31 0.65 8.83
CA LEU A 139 -6.37 0.27 10.24
C LEU A 139 -4.98 0.29 10.90
N PRO A 140 -3.92 -0.29 10.30
CA PRO A 140 -2.59 -0.24 10.91
C PRO A 140 -2.04 1.20 11.03
N PRO A 141 -2.03 2.06 9.99
CA PRO A 141 -1.56 3.43 10.10
C PRO A 141 -2.36 4.28 11.11
N ILE A 142 -3.68 4.15 11.15
CA ILE A 142 -4.53 4.84 12.14
C ILE A 142 -4.16 4.41 13.55
N MET A 143 -3.93 3.12 13.77
CA MET A 143 -3.53 2.63 15.09
C MET A 143 -2.15 3.13 15.49
N VAL A 144 -1.19 3.27 14.56
CA VAL A 144 0.08 3.93 14.88
C VAL A 144 -0.16 5.39 15.25
N LEU A 145 -0.85 6.15 14.42
CA LEU A 145 -1.13 7.57 14.66
C LEU A 145 -1.84 7.81 15.99
N ARG A 146 -2.85 7.00 16.32
CA ARG A 146 -3.55 7.06 17.61
C ARG A 146 -2.57 6.93 18.79
N ASN A 147 -1.65 5.97 18.74
CA ASN A 147 -0.69 5.77 19.81
C ASN A 147 0.37 6.89 19.84
N LEU A 148 0.80 7.40 18.68
CA LEU A 148 1.70 8.55 18.61
C LEU A 148 1.08 9.83 19.17
N PHE A 149 -0.18 10.13 18.84
CA PHE A 149 -0.87 11.30 19.40
C PHE A 149 -1.05 11.22 20.92
N LYS A 150 -1.30 10.01 21.44
CA LYS A 150 -1.35 9.81 22.89
C LYS A 150 -0.01 10.06 23.57
N LEU A 151 1.09 9.68 22.92
CA LEU A 151 2.44 9.97 23.41
C LEU A 151 2.72 11.47 23.48
N ASP A 152 2.25 12.25 22.49
CA ASP A 152 2.43 13.71 22.50
C ASP A 152 1.54 14.41 23.54
N SER A 153 0.35 13.86 23.84
CA SER A 153 -0.59 14.45 24.80
C SER A 153 -0.25 14.18 26.26
N GLU A 154 0.65 13.23 26.52
CA GLU A 154 1.14 12.87 27.86
C GLU A 154 2.46 13.57 28.24
N ASP A 155 2.97 14.44 27.35
CA ASP A 155 4.08 15.37 27.60
C ASP A 155 3.57 16.74 28.04
#